data_AF-A0A1Y3X4K2-F1
#
_entry.id   AF-A0A1Y3X4K2-F1
#
_cell.length_a   1.000
_cell.length_b   1.000
_cell.length_c   1.000
_cell.angle_alpha   90.00
_cell.angle_beta   90.00
_cell.angle_gamma   90.00
#
_symmetry.space_group_name_H-M   'P 1'
#
loop_
_entity.id
_entity.type
_entity.pdbx_description
1 polymer ?
#
loop_
_entity_poly.entity_id
_entity_poly.type
_entity_poly.pdbx_seq_one_letter_code
_entity_poly.pdbx_strand_id
1 'polypeptide(L)' 'MENKKRIFRELSDETKAKISQSSKNRPKTDSHKTHISQSMMRYWQTVPHRPEIEHAMMDDLIGTEDND' A
#
# COMPACT_ATOMS: atom_id res chain seq x y z
N MET A 1 8.65 13.79 18.35
CA MET A 1 8.52 13.83 16.87
C MET A 1 7.95 12.49 16.44
N GLU A 2 6.70 12.49 15.99
CA GLU A 2 6.05 11.27 15.52
C GLU A 2 6.74 10.78 14.23
N ASN A 3 6.97 9.47 14.11
CA ASN A 3 7.62 8.88 12.96
C ASN A 3 6.72 9.05 11.71
N LYS A 4 6.93 10.13 10.94
CA LYS A 4 6.18 10.45 9.71
C LYS A 4 6.44 9.51 8.54
N LYS A 5 7.20 8.43 8.73
CA LYS A 5 7.55 7.46 7.70
C LYS A 5 6.46 6.39 7.61
N ARG A 6 6.31 5.79 6.43
CA ARG A 6 5.35 4.70 6.19
C ARG A 6 5.75 3.46 6.99
N ILE A 7 4.76 2.83 7.61
CA ILE A 7 4.91 1.55 8.30
C ILE A 7 4.84 0.39 7.29
N PHE A 8 3.93 0.48 6.31
CA PHE A 8 3.75 -0.51 5.24
C PHE A 8 3.75 0.13 3.86
N ARG A 9 4.04 -0.69 2.85
CA ARG A 9 4.14 -0.25 1.45
C ARG A 9 2.77 0.07 0.85
N GLU A 10 1.75 -0.69 1.22
CA GLU A 10 0.38 -0.61 0.72
C GLU A 10 -0.33 0.64 1.26
N LEU A 11 -1.12 1.27 0.38
CA LEU A 11 -1.97 2.43 0.69
C LEU A 11 -3.43 2.11 0.41
N SER A 12 -4.34 2.73 1.16
CA SER A 12 -5.75 2.77 0.81
C SER A 12 -5.96 3.53 -0.51
N ASP A 13 -7.00 3.16 -1.25
CA ASP A 13 -7.28 3.77 -2.55
C ASP A 13 -7.64 5.25 -2.45
N GLU A 14 -8.32 5.66 -1.37
CA GLU A 14 -8.57 7.07 -1.07
C GLU A 14 -7.25 7.86 -0.95
N THR A 15 -6.24 7.29 -0.30
CA THR A 15 -4.93 7.93 -0.15
C THR A 15 -4.20 8.02 -1.48
N LYS A 16 -4.23 6.96 -2.30
CA LYS A 16 -3.68 6.98 -3.66
C LYS A 16 -4.33 8.07 -4.52
N ALA A 17 -5.65 8.22 -4.42
CA ALA A 17 -6.39 9.25 -5.13
C ALA A 17 -5.95 10.66 -4.70
N LYS A 18 -5.84 10.93 -3.39
CA LYS A 18 -5.36 12.22 -2.87
C LYS A 18 -3.94 12.55 -3.35
N ILE A 19 -3.03 11.57 -3.35
CA ILE A 19 -1.67 11.74 -3.87
C ILE A 19 -1.72 12.10 -5.36
N SER A 20 -2.48 11.33 -6.15
CA SER A 20 -2.64 11.57 -7.59
C SER A 20 -3.13 12.99 -7.87
N GLN A 21 -4.20 13.44 -7.18
CA GLN A 21 -4.72 14.80 -7.31
C GLN A 21 -3.68 15.86 -6.93
N SER A 22 -2.92 15.67 -5.84
CA SER A 22 -1.89 16.63 -5.41
C SER A 22 -0.71 16.74 -6.38
N SER A 23 -0.48 15.70 -7.17
CA SER A 23 0.61 15.63 -8.16
C SER A 23 0.18 16.13 -9.54
N LYS A 24 -1.12 16.32 -9.76
CA LYS A 24 -1.69 16.80 -11.01
C LYS A 24 -1.10 18.17 -11.38
N ASN A 25 -0.86 18.37 -12.69
CA ASN A 25 -0.32 19.62 -13.26
C ASN A 25 1.09 20.01 -12.78
N ARG A 26 1.87 19.06 -12.24
CA ARG A 26 3.27 19.29 -11.85
C ARG A 26 4.21 18.50 -12.77
N PRO A 27 4.47 19.00 -13.99
CA PRO A 27 5.37 18.31 -14.91
C PRO A 27 6.79 18.28 -14.33
N LYS A 28 7.51 17.18 -14.61
CA LYS A 28 8.89 16.95 -14.18
C LYS A 28 9.73 16.67 -15.41
N THR A 29 10.98 17.13 -15.40
CA THR A 29 11.96 16.77 -16.43
C THR A 29 12.29 15.29 -16.35
N ASP A 30 12.77 14.70 -17.45
CA ASP A 30 13.03 13.26 -17.49
C ASP A 30 14.15 12.84 -16.54
N SER A 31 15.21 13.65 -16.42
CA SER A 31 16.24 13.44 -15.39
C SER A 31 15.63 13.43 -13.99
N HIS A 32 14.70 14.34 -13.67
CA HIS A 32 14.03 14.37 -12.37
C HIS A 32 13.16 13.12 -12.13
N LYS A 33 12.44 12.64 -13.16
CA LYS A 33 11.66 11.39 -13.07
C LYS A 33 12.57 10.20 -12.77
N THR A 34 13.74 10.11 -13.42
CA THR A 34 14.71 9.03 -13.19
C THR A 34 15.24 9.03 -11.76
N HIS A 35 15.65 10.19 -11.24
CA HIS A 35 16.12 10.29 -9.85
C HIS A 35 15.01 9.95 -8.84
N ILE A 36 13.76 10.38 -9.10
CA ILE A 36 12.62 9.99 -8.26
C ILE A 36 12.42 8.47 -8.31
N SER A 37 12.44 7.85 -9.49
CA SER A 37 12.28 6.39 -9.61
C SER A 37 13.37 5.64 -8.83
N GLN A 38 14.63 6.02 -9.00
CA GLN A 38 15.75 5.40 -8.28
C GLN A 38 15.65 5.56 -6.76
N SER A 39 15.30 6.77 -6.28
CA SER A 39 15.11 7.01 -4.85
C SER A 39 13.92 6.24 -4.28
N MET A 40 12.81 6.11 -5.03
CA MET A 40 11.65 5.33 -4.61
C MET A 40 11.96 3.83 -4.55
N MET A 41 12.71 3.28 -5.50
CA MET A 41 13.16 1.87 -5.44
C MET A 41 13.97 1.60 -4.17
N ARG A 42 14.95 2.45 -3.87
CA ARG A 42 15.77 2.34 -2.64
C ARG A 42 14.92 2.49 -1.37
N TYR A 43 13.99 3.43 -1.37
CA TYR A 43 13.11 3.65 -0.23
C TYR A 43 12.23 2.43 0.03
N TRP A 44 11.63 1.85 -1.00
CA TRP A 44 10.75 0.68 -0.86
C TRP A 44 11.47 -0.60 -0.43
N GLN A 45 12.79 -0.70 -0.60
CA GLN A 45 13.56 -1.80 -0.01
C GLN A 45 13.57 -1.77 1.53
N THR A 46 13.33 -0.60 2.14
CA THR A 46 13.35 -0.42 3.60
C THR A 46 11.97 -0.52 4.25
N VAL A 47 10.90 -0.56 3.45
CA VAL A 47 9.52 -0.55 3.94
C VAL A 47 8.89 -1.92 3.65
N PRO A 48 8.47 -2.67 4.68
CA PRO A 48 7.87 -3.99 4.49
C PRO A 48 6.46 -3.89 3.88
N HIS A 49 6.05 -4.97 3.25
CA HIS A 49 4.65 -5.18 2.87
C HIS A 49 3.81 -5.51 4.09
N ARG A 50 2.52 -5.16 4.03
CA ARG A 50 1.52 -5.61 4.98
C ARG A 50 1.42 -7.14 4.90
N PRO A 51 1.40 -7.86 6.04
CA PRO A 51 1.11 -9.29 6.03
C PRO A 51 -0.28 -9.50 5.44
N GLU A 52 -0.36 -10.29 4.37
CA GLU A 52 -1.60 -10.76 3.78
C GLU A 52 -2.20 -11.78 4.75
N ILE A 53 -3.17 -11.37 5.57
CA ILE A 53 -3.95 -12.30 6.37
C ILE A 53 -4.97 -12.95 5.42
N GLU A 54 -4.49 -13.78 4.51
CA GLU A 54 -5.34 -14.66 3.72
C GLU A 54 -5.42 -16.01 4.45
N HIS A 55 -6.66 -16.40 4.82
CA HIS A 55 -7.07 -17.67 5.43
C HIS A 55 -6.96 -17.85 6.96
N ALA A 56 -7.64 -17.00 7.74
CA ALA A 56 -8.18 -17.40 9.05
C ALA A 56 -9.73 -17.32 9.11
N MET A 57 -10.39 -17.40 7.94
CA MET A 57 -11.85 -17.48 7.80
C MET A 57 -12.25 -18.69 6.94
N MET A 58 -11.43 -19.76 6.93
CA MET A 58 -11.79 -21.09 6.43
C MET A 58 -12.24 -22.00 7.58
N ASP A 59 -12.74 -21.42 8.67
CA ASP A 59 -13.36 -22.16 9.80
C ASP A 59 -14.90 -22.03 9.81
N ASP A 60 -15.48 -21.05 9.10
CA ASP A 60 -16.94 -20.90 8.98
C ASP A 60 -17.55 -21.82 7.89
N LEU A 61 -16.77 -22.80 7.41
CA LEU A 61 -17.21 -23.86 6.49
C LEU A 61 -17.44 -25.20 7.23
N ILE A 62 -17.30 -25.25 8.56
CA ILE A 62 -17.81 -26.37 9.37
C ILE A 62 -19.30 -26.13 9.61
N GLY A 63 -20.12 -26.97 8.98
CA GLY A 63 -21.57 -26.87 8.98
C GLY A 63 -22.20 -26.95 10.36
N THR A 64 -23.20 -26.10 10.56
CA THR A 64 -24.37 -26.45 11.35
C THR A 64 -25.47 -26.88 10.38
N GLU A 65 -25.49 -28.19 10.11
CA GLU A 65 -26.71 -28.89 9.70
C GLU A 65 -27.67 -28.85 10.90
N ASP A 66 -28.52 -27.83 10.98
CA ASP A 66 -29.62 -27.85 11.93
C ASP A 66 -30.82 -28.54 11.26
N ASN A 67 -30.96 -29.83 11.58
CA ASN A 67 -32.22 -30.55 11.60
C ASN A 67 -33.14 -29.90 12.65
N ASP A 68 -34.28 -29.33 12.25
CA ASP A 68 -35.65 -29.64 12.72
C ASP A 68 -36.70 -28.85 11.90
#